data_AF-A0A960SFX4-F1
#
_entry.id   AF-A0A960SFX4-F1
#
_cell.length_a   1.000
_cell.length_b   1.000
_cell.length_c   1.000
_cell.angle_alpha   90.00
_cell.angle_beta   90.00
_cell.angle_gamma   90.00
#
_symmetry.space_group_name_H-M   'P 1'
#
loop_
_entity.id
_entity.type
_entity.pdbx_description
1 polymer ?
#
loop_
_entity_poly.entity_id
_entity_poly.type
_entity_poly.pdbx_seq_one_letter_code
_entity_poly.pdbx_strand_id
1 'polypeptide(L)'
;GMARERDEAESAKETDPGKKSMSAGITIAVVGGLLATGFSFANAVGRPALHAASLAQGNAEWVTALAVMFPIFLSGGVIMAGYFGWQLSSKKMWPKFKTPAFGKNFVLILIMAFFHYAASAVFAYAAFRLGAVGNTVGYAIFNTSCVVTAIVSGIIVGEWKNATGQARKHLYTGLASMVVGILIISYGNSMAVA
;
A
#
# COMPACT_ATOMS: atom_id res chain seq x y z
N GLY A 1 -7.04 7.46 15.14
CA GLY A 1 -6.22 8.58 14.64
C GLY A 1 -6.37 9.78 15.56
N MET A 2 -7.38 10.63 15.32
CA MET A 2 -7.56 11.90 16.05
C MET A 2 -7.73 11.78 17.56
N ALA A 3 -8.47 10.77 18.05
CA ALA A 3 -8.60 10.53 19.49
C ALA A 3 -7.26 10.06 20.10
N ARG A 4 -6.62 9.06 19.47
CA ARG A 4 -5.32 8.52 19.92
C ARG A 4 -4.22 9.59 20.02
N GLU A 5 -4.09 10.47 19.02
CA GLU A 5 -3.07 11.53 19.07
C GLU A 5 -3.39 12.66 20.06
N ARG A 6 -4.68 12.97 20.30
CA ARG A 6 -5.06 13.88 21.38
C ARG A 6 -4.74 13.27 22.73
N ASP A 7 -4.99 11.98 22.91
CA ASP A 7 -4.73 11.27 24.16
C ASP A 7 -3.22 11.08 24.42
N GLU A 8 -2.42 10.83 23.37
CA GLU A 8 -0.95 10.83 23.43
C GLU A 8 -0.39 12.24 23.72
N ALA A 9 -1.03 13.30 23.19
CA ALA A 9 -0.67 14.68 23.51
C ALA A 9 -1.10 15.11 24.94
N GLU A 10 -2.14 14.50 25.51
CA GLU A 10 -2.57 14.74 26.89
C GLU A 10 -1.67 14.02 27.92
N SER A 11 -1.03 12.91 27.50
CA SER A 11 -0.12 12.12 28.34
C SER A 11 1.36 12.54 28.23
N ALA A 12 1.74 13.32 27.22
CA ALA A 12 3.11 13.79 27.00
C ALA A 12 3.25 15.31 27.21
N LYS A 13 3.78 15.71 28.37
CA LYS A 13 4.38 17.04 28.56
C LYS A 13 5.68 17.14 27.76
N GLU A 14 5.61 17.31 26.44
CA GLU A 14 6.74 17.79 25.65
C GLU A 14 6.25 18.38 24.31
N THR A 15 6.36 19.70 24.21
CA THR A 15 6.17 20.49 23.00
C THR A 15 7.41 20.37 22.12
N ASP A 16 7.41 19.42 21.17
CA ASP A 16 8.40 19.38 20.08
C ASP A 16 8.01 20.38 18.96
N PRO A 17 8.88 21.34 18.58
CA PRO A 17 8.62 22.37 17.56
C PRO A 17 8.44 21.90 16.10
N GLY A 18 8.30 20.59 15.85
CA GLY A 18 8.25 20.01 14.50
C GLY A 18 6.89 19.49 14.01
N LYS A 19 5.80 19.62 14.79
CA LYS A 19 4.49 19.02 14.47
C LYS A 19 3.90 19.59 13.17
N LYS A 20 4.14 18.93 12.04
CA LYS A 20 3.31 19.09 10.83
C LYS A 20 1.86 18.86 11.23
N SER A 21 1.01 19.85 10.94
CA SER A 21 -0.42 19.80 11.22
C SER A 21 -1.03 18.48 10.74
N MET A 22 -1.84 17.84 11.58
CA MET A 22 -2.59 16.63 11.22
C MET A 22 -3.42 16.80 9.94
N SER A 23 -3.85 18.03 9.65
CA SER A 23 -4.48 18.36 8.37
C SER A 23 -3.56 18.08 7.19
N ALA A 24 -2.26 18.38 7.30
CA ALA A 24 -1.27 18.06 6.27
C ALA A 24 -1.11 16.54 6.11
N GLY A 25 -1.13 15.78 7.20
CA GLY A 25 -1.11 14.32 7.16
C GLY A 25 -2.32 13.73 6.43
N ILE A 26 -3.52 14.22 6.74
CA ILE A 26 -4.76 13.80 6.07
C ILE A 26 -4.74 14.16 4.57
N THR A 27 -4.34 15.39 4.23
CA THR A 27 -4.24 15.82 2.82
C THR A 27 -3.26 14.94 2.05
N ILE A 28 -2.09 14.64 2.63
CA ILE A 28 -1.11 13.75 2.01
C ILE A 28 -1.67 12.34 1.85
N ALA A 29 -2.42 11.82 2.83
CA ALA A 29 -3.04 10.51 2.74
C ALA A 29 -4.11 10.43 1.63
N VAL A 30 -4.96 11.45 1.51
CA VAL A 30 -6.00 11.51 0.47
C VAL A 30 -5.39 11.65 -0.92
N VAL A 31 -4.47 12.61 -1.10
CA VAL A 31 -3.79 12.83 -2.39
C VAL A 31 -2.93 11.62 -2.74
N GLY A 32 -2.22 11.05 -1.77
CA GLY A 32 -1.43 9.83 -1.95
C GLY A 32 -2.28 8.63 -2.35
N GLY A 33 -3.44 8.45 -1.72
CA GLY A 33 -4.40 7.40 -2.08
C GLY A 33 -4.97 7.58 -3.49
N LEU A 34 -5.29 8.81 -3.89
CA LEU A 34 -5.75 9.12 -5.25
C LEU A 34 -4.64 8.87 -6.29
N LEU A 35 -3.40 9.29 -6.00
CA LEU A 35 -2.26 9.03 -6.89
C LEU A 35 -1.93 7.53 -6.97
N ALA A 36 -2.17 6.77 -5.91
CA ALA A 36 -1.95 5.32 -5.89
C ALA A 36 -2.85 4.57 -6.89
N THR A 37 -4.03 5.10 -7.27
CA THR A 37 -4.86 4.48 -8.31
C THR A 37 -4.18 4.48 -9.68
N GLY A 38 -3.16 5.31 -9.88
CA GLY A 38 -2.29 5.29 -11.05
C GLY A 38 -1.63 3.92 -11.27
N PHE A 39 -1.36 3.16 -10.20
CA PHE A 39 -0.89 1.79 -10.30
C PHE A 39 -1.91 0.86 -10.99
N SER A 40 -3.18 0.93 -10.58
CA SER A 40 -4.23 0.11 -11.20
C SER A 40 -4.49 0.52 -12.65
N PHE A 41 -4.43 1.82 -12.94
CA PHE A 41 -4.53 2.34 -14.30
C PHE A 41 -3.38 1.85 -15.19
N ALA A 42 -2.13 1.95 -14.71
CA ALA A 42 -0.96 1.47 -15.43
C ALA A 42 -1.04 -0.05 -15.71
N ASN A 43 -1.56 -0.83 -14.76
CA ASN A 43 -1.85 -2.25 -14.98
C ASN A 43 -2.92 -2.46 -16.08
N ALA A 44 -3.98 -1.65 -16.10
CA ALA A 44 -5.06 -1.77 -17.08
C ALA A 44 -4.58 -1.48 -18.51
N VAL A 45 -3.79 -0.42 -18.67
CA VAL A 45 -3.29 0.05 -19.97
C VAL A 45 -2.07 -0.74 -20.43
N GLY A 46 -1.16 -1.10 -19.52
CA GLY A 46 0.07 -1.81 -19.85
C GLY A 46 -0.13 -3.29 -20.15
N ARG A 47 -1.14 -3.93 -19.54
CA ARG A 47 -1.35 -5.38 -19.68
C ARG A 47 -1.65 -5.84 -21.11
N PRO A 48 -2.54 -5.24 -21.91
CA PRO A 48 -2.88 -5.77 -23.24
C PRO A 48 -1.66 -5.96 -24.15
N ALA A 49 -0.78 -4.96 -24.23
CA ALA A 49 0.43 -5.03 -25.06
C ALA A 49 1.43 -6.09 -24.54
N LEU A 50 1.64 -6.12 -23.22
CA LEU A 50 2.58 -7.06 -22.59
C LEU A 50 2.06 -8.50 -22.59
N HIS A 51 0.74 -8.68 -22.52
CA HIS A 51 0.08 -9.98 -22.63
C HIS A 51 0.27 -10.58 -24.01
N ALA A 52 0.01 -9.81 -25.07
CA ALA A 52 0.21 -10.25 -26.45
C ALA A 52 1.68 -10.64 -26.70
N ALA A 53 2.63 -9.82 -26.24
CA ALA A 53 4.05 -10.12 -26.37
C ALA A 53 4.49 -11.36 -25.55
N SER A 54 3.96 -11.53 -24.34
CA SER A 54 4.28 -12.66 -23.47
C SER A 54 3.78 -13.99 -24.05
N LEU A 55 2.54 -14.00 -24.57
CA LEU A 55 1.95 -15.17 -25.22
C LEU A 55 2.65 -15.51 -26.55
N ALA A 56 3.06 -14.50 -27.33
CA ALA A 56 3.82 -14.73 -28.57
C ALA A 56 5.17 -15.43 -28.32
N GLN A 57 5.72 -15.32 -27.11
CA GLN A 57 6.92 -16.04 -26.68
C GLN A 57 6.62 -17.42 -26.05
N GLY A 58 5.37 -17.87 -26.04
CA GLY A 58 4.96 -19.15 -25.47
C GLY A 58 4.91 -19.18 -23.93
N ASN A 59 4.91 -18.03 -23.27
CA ASN A 59 4.86 -17.96 -21.82
C ASN A 59 3.45 -18.19 -21.28
N ALA A 60 3.36 -18.74 -20.08
CA ALA A 60 2.10 -18.89 -19.36
C ALA A 60 1.55 -17.54 -18.89
N GLU A 61 0.23 -17.45 -18.74
CA GLU A 61 -0.51 -16.22 -18.43
C GLU A 61 -0.12 -15.53 -17.10
N TRP A 62 0.34 -16.31 -16.12
CA TRP A 62 0.85 -15.74 -14.86
C TRP A 62 2.17 -14.98 -15.04
N VAL A 63 2.96 -15.31 -16.07
CA VAL A 63 4.21 -14.60 -16.41
C VAL A 63 3.91 -13.19 -16.91
N THR A 64 2.77 -12.99 -17.59
CA THR A 64 2.33 -11.66 -18.00
C THR A 64 2.13 -10.73 -16.79
N ALA A 65 1.61 -11.24 -15.67
CA ALA A 65 1.46 -10.43 -14.47
C ALA A 65 2.80 -9.87 -13.96
N LEU A 66 3.85 -10.70 -13.99
CA LEU A 66 5.22 -10.28 -13.67
C LEU A 66 5.77 -9.28 -14.70
N ALA A 67 5.55 -9.55 -15.99
CA ALA A 67 6.00 -8.69 -17.07
C ALA A 67 5.34 -7.30 -17.03
N VAL A 68 4.10 -7.20 -16.57
CA VAL A 68 3.37 -5.92 -16.38
C VAL A 68 3.86 -5.16 -15.16
N MET A 69 4.09 -5.86 -14.04
CA MET A 69 4.56 -5.20 -12.82
C MET A 69 5.97 -4.63 -12.98
N PHE A 70 6.83 -5.27 -13.78
CA PHE A 70 8.20 -4.83 -13.98
C PHE A 70 8.36 -3.38 -14.47
N PRO A 71 7.79 -2.95 -15.61
CA PRO A 71 7.91 -1.57 -16.09
C PRO A 71 7.18 -0.57 -15.17
N ILE A 72 6.09 -0.97 -14.51
CA ILE A 72 5.37 -0.12 -13.55
C ILE A 72 6.30 0.24 -12.38
N PHE A 73 6.91 -0.76 -11.76
CA PHE A 73 7.82 -0.55 -10.62
C PHE A 73 9.17 0.04 -11.04
N LEU A 74 9.70 -0.33 -12.21
CA LEU A 74 10.98 0.19 -12.69
C LEU A 74 10.88 1.69 -12.99
N SER A 75 9.83 2.13 -13.71
CA SER A 75 9.63 3.54 -14.04
C SER A 75 9.42 4.40 -12.79
N GLY A 76 8.54 3.97 -11.87
CA GLY A 76 8.35 4.66 -10.59
C GLY A 76 9.61 4.63 -9.71
N GLY A 77 10.31 3.50 -9.67
CA GLY A 77 11.52 3.30 -8.88
C GLY A 77 12.66 4.19 -9.32
N VAL A 78 12.91 4.34 -10.63
CA VAL A 78 13.97 5.21 -11.16
C VAL A 78 13.71 6.68 -10.81
N ILE A 79 12.46 7.15 -10.98
CA ILE A 79 12.09 8.53 -10.65
C ILE A 79 12.26 8.78 -9.15
N MET A 80 11.78 7.87 -8.29
CA MET A 80 11.89 8.00 -6.84
C MET A 80 13.33 7.91 -6.36
N ALA A 81 14.13 6.98 -6.90
CA ALA A 81 15.54 6.87 -6.59
C ALA A 81 16.31 8.14 -6.97
N GLY A 82 16.00 8.74 -8.12
CA GLY A 82 16.55 10.02 -8.54
C GLY A 82 16.17 11.16 -7.59
N TYR A 83 14.88 11.29 -7.26
CA TYR A 83 14.40 12.32 -6.35
C TYR A 83 15.01 12.21 -4.95
N PHE A 84 14.96 11.01 -4.35
CA PHE A 84 15.53 10.81 -3.01
C PHE A 84 17.05 10.90 -3.02
N GLY A 85 17.73 10.42 -4.06
CA GLY A 85 19.17 10.57 -4.24
C GLY A 85 19.60 12.04 -4.30
N TRP A 86 18.87 12.85 -5.07
CA TRP A 86 19.08 14.30 -5.12
C TRP A 86 18.82 14.96 -3.76
N GLN A 87 17.70 14.64 -3.11
CA GLN A 87 17.34 15.20 -1.80
C GLN A 87 18.38 14.86 -0.72
N LEU A 88 18.91 13.64 -0.73
CA LEU A 88 19.93 13.19 0.22
C LEU A 88 21.27 13.88 0.00
N SER A 89 21.61 14.13 -1.26
CA SER A 89 22.82 14.83 -1.67
C SER A 89 22.74 16.32 -1.33
N SER A 90 21.65 16.99 -1.71
CA SER A 90 21.40 18.40 -1.42
C SER A 90 21.37 18.70 0.09
N LYS A 91 20.86 17.76 0.89
CA LYS A 91 20.82 17.90 2.36
C LYS A 91 22.05 17.32 3.09
N LYS A 92 23.04 16.77 2.37
CA LYS A 92 24.25 16.12 2.93
C LYS A 92 23.93 15.07 3.99
N MET A 93 22.88 14.27 3.77
CA MET A 93 22.36 13.30 4.74
C MET A 93 22.96 11.89 4.62
N TRP A 94 23.76 11.64 3.58
CA TRP A 94 24.46 10.37 3.36
C TRP A 94 25.26 9.85 4.57
N PRO A 95 25.97 10.68 5.36
CA PRO A 95 26.72 10.19 6.52
C PRO A 95 25.83 9.55 7.59
N LYS A 96 24.53 9.89 7.66
CA LYS A 96 23.59 9.30 8.63
C LYS A 96 23.24 7.84 8.33
N PHE A 97 23.59 7.33 7.14
CA PHE A 97 23.43 5.91 6.80
C PHE A 97 24.59 5.05 7.28
N LYS A 98 25.69 5.65 7.77
CA LYS A 98 26.79 4.94 8.42
C LYS A 98 26.38 4.50 9.82
N THR A 99 25.52 3.49 9.87
CA THR A 99 25.08 2.86 11.12
C THR A 99 25.46 1.39 11.11
N PRO A 100 25.79 0.79 12.27
CA PRO A 100 26.04 -0.66 12.37
C PRO A 100 24.86 -1.51 11.90
N ALA A 101 23.64 -0.95 11.96
CA ALA A 101 22.41 -1.61 11.55
C ALA A 101 22.10 -1.53 10.04
N PHE A 102 22.95 -0.87 9.23
CA PHE A 102 22.69 -0.65 7.80
C PHE A 102 22.43 -1.97 7.06
N GLY A 103 23.25 -2.99 7.26
CA GLY A 103 23.08 -4.29 6.60
C GLY A 103 21.76 -4.97 6.94
N LYS A 104 21.37 -4.98 8.22
CA LYS A 104 20.08 -5.53 8.67
C LYS A 104 18.90 -4.76 8.06
N ASN A 105 18.95 -3.43 8.09
CA ASN A 105 17.91 -2.58 7.52
C ASN A 105 17.80 -2.78 6.00
N PHE A 106 18.93 -2.93 5.31
CA PHE A 106 18.97 -3.20 3.87
C PHE A 106 18.28 -4.53 3.53
N VAL A 107 18.58 -5.60 4.28
CA VAL A 107 17.92 -6.91 4.11
C VAL A 107 16.42 -6.80 4.38
N LEU A 108 16.00 -6.11 5.45
CA LEU A 108 14.58 -5.90 5.75
C LEU A 108 13.86 -5.14 4.63
N ILE A 109 14.50 -4.14 4.03
CA ILE A 109 13.97 -3.41 2.87
C ILE A 109 13.82 -4.34 1.66
N LEU A 110 14.80 -5.20 1.39
CA LEU A 110 14.70 -6.18 0.29
C LEU A 110 13.59 -7.19 0.50
N ILE A 111 13.43 -7.69 1.73
CA ILE A 111 12.33 -8.60 2.08
C ILE A 111 10.99 -7.90 1.85
N MET A 112 10.84 -6.66 2.33
CA MET A 112 9.62 -5.87 2.11
C MET A 112 9.36 -5.63 0.62
N ALA A 113 10.38 -5.28 -0.15
CA ALA A 113 10.26 -5.06 -1.59
C ALA A 113 9.84 -6.33 -2.33
N PHE A 114 10.38 -7.49 -1.96
CA PHE A 114 9.99 -8.77 -2.54
C PHE A 114 8.52 -9.09 -2.27
N PHE A 115 8.07 -9.00 -1.01
CA PHE A 115 6.67 -9.26 -0.67
C PHE A 115 5.71 -8.27 -1.33
N HIS A 116 6.10 -7.00 -1.42
CA HIS A 116 5.30 -5.98 -2.09
C HIS A 116 5.17 -6.26 -3.59
N TYR A 117 6.26 -6.63 -4.25
CA TYR A 117 6.24 -7.00 -5.66
C TYR A 117 5.43 -8.27 -5.92
N ALA A 118 5.61 -9.30 -5.08
CA ALA A 118 4.86 -10.55 -5.17
C ALA A 118 3.35 -10.32 -4.98
N ALA A 119 2.95 -9.55 -3.97
CA ALA A 119 1.55 -9.18 -3.75
C ALA A 119 0.96 -8.41 -4.95
N SER A 120 1.76 -7.51 -5.54
CA SER A 120 1.37 -6.73 -6.72
C SER A 120 1.20 -7.60 -7.97
N ALA A 121 2.08 -8.59 -8.20
CA ALA A 121 1.96 -9.55 -9.29
C ALA A 121 0.74 -10.46 -9.12
N VAL A 122 0.49 -10.94 -7.89
CA VAL A 122 -0.72 -11.71 -7.56
C VAL A 122 -1.97 -10.86 -7.82
N PHE A 123 -1.97 -9.58 -7.42
CA PHE A 123 -3.05 -8.66 -7.76
C PHE A 123 -3.24 -8.51 -9.28
N ALA A 124 -2.16 -8.32 -10.05
CA ALA A 124 -2.26 -8.18 -11.51
C ALA A 124 -2.89 -9.41 -12.16
N TYR A 125 -2.54 -10.60 -11.68
CA TYR A 125 -3.12 -11.86 -12.13
C TYR A 125 -4.59 -12.00 -11.71
N ALA A 126 -4.91 -11.70 -10.46
CA ALA A 126 -6.28 -11.78 -9.94
C ALA A 126 -7.20 -10.77 -10.64
N ALA A 127 -6.77 -9.53 -10.82
CA ALA A 127 -7.51 -8.49 -11.54
C ALA A 127 -7.82 -8.93 -12.98
N PHE A 128 -6.89 -9.62 -13.63
CA PHE A 128 -7.15 -10.20 -14.94
C PHE A 128 -8.21 -11.32 -14.89
N ARG A 129 -8.11 -12.24 -13.93
CA ARG A 129 -9.09 -13.33 -13.75
C ARG A 129 -10.50 -12.82 -13.44
N LEU A 130 -10.62 -11.62 -12.86
CA LEU A 130 -11.89 -10.93 -12.61
C LEU A 130 -12.45 -10.20 -13.85
N GLY A 131 -11.73 -10.16 -14.98
CA GLY A 131 -12.20 -9.55 -16.22
C GLY A 131 -12.44 -8.04 -16.10
N ALA A 132 -13.54 -7.54 -16.67
CA ALA A 132 -13.82 -6.11 -16.83
C ALA A 132 -13.86 -5.33 -15.48
N VAL A 133 -14.16 -6.00 -14.38
CA VAL A 133 -14.28 -5.37 -13.05
C VAL A 133 -13.03 -5.53 -12.19
N GLY A 134 -12.02 -6.29 -12.64
CA GLY A 134 -10.88 -6.65 -11.79
C GLY A 134 -9.98 -5.48 -11.41
N ASN A 135 -9.73 -4.54 -12.32
CA ASN A 135 -8.88 -3.38 -12.01
C ASN A 135 -9.59 -2.32 -11.14
N THR A 136 -10.92 -2.32 -11.08
CA THR A 136 -11.68 -1.36 -10.25
C THR A 136 -12.11 -2.03 -8.95
N VAL A 137 -13.00 -3.02 -9.06
CA VAL A 137 -13.56 -3.77 -7.93
C VAL A 137 -12.49 -4.62 -7.27
N GLY A 138 -11.70 -5.36 -8.05
CA GLY A 138 -10.60 -6.17 -7.50
C GLY A 138 -9.53 -5.32 -6.80
N TYR A 139 -9.24 -4.12 -7.31
CA TYR A 139 -8.30 -3.20 -6.66
C TYR A 139 -8.85 -2.61 -5.36
N ALA A 140 -10.15 -2.31 -5.30
CA ALA A 140 -10.82 -1.88 -4.07
C ALA A 140 -10.78 -2.98 -3.00
N ILE A 141 -11.09 -4.24 -3.37
CA ILE A 141 -11.00 -5.40 -2.48
C ILE A 141 -9.55 -5.59 -1.99
N PHE A 142 -8.57 -5.52 -2.90
CA PHE A 142 -7.15 -5.68 -2.57
C PHE A 142 -6.70 -4.64 -1.53
N ASN A 143 -6.93 -3.34 -1.78
CA ASN A 143 -6.54 -2.29 -0.85
C ASN A 143 -7.26 -2.39 0.50
N THR A 144 -8.55 -2.69 0.49
CA THR A 144 -9.32 -2.84 1.73
C THR A 144 -8.81 -4.03 2.55
N SER A 145 -8.46 -5.13 1.90
CA SER A 145 -7.86 -6.31 2.53
C SER A 145 -6.48 -6.00 3.12
N CYS A 146 -5.65 -5.20 2.43
CA CYS A 146 -4.37 -4.73 2.97
C CYS A 146 -4.55 -3.91 4.24
N VAL A 147 -5.51 -2.98 4.26
CA VAL A 147 -5.78 -2.15 5.44
C VAL A 147 -6.32 -2.97 6.60
N VAL A 148 -7.26 -3.89 6.34
CA VAL A 148 -7.77 -4.83 7.35
C VAL A 148 -6.62 -5.64 7.95
N THR A 149 -5.76 -6.22 7.10
CA THR A 149 -4.59 -7.00 7.54
C THR A 149 -3.62 -6.16 8.38
N ALA A 150 -3.35 -4.92 7.97
CA ALA A 150 -2.48 -4.01 8.71
C ALA A 150 -3.05 -3.68 10.10
N ILE A 151 -4.35 -3.37 10.19
CA ILE A 151 -5.02 -3.07 11.46
C ILE A 151 -5.02 -4.30 12.38
N VAL A 152 -5.38 -5.48 11.85
CA VAL A 152 -5.39 -6.73 12.62
C VAL A 152 -3.99 -7.06 13.13
N SER A 153 -2.96 -6.94 12.29
CA SER A 153 -1.56 -7.13 12.71
C SER A 153 -1.15 -6.16 13.82
N GLY A 154 -1.51 -4.86 13.70
CA GLY A 154 -1.23 -3.87 14.74
C GLY A 154 -1.95 -4.16 16.07
N ILE A 155 -3.17 -4.73 16.01
CA ILE A 155 -3.89 -5.19 17.20
C ILE A 155 -3.17 -6.37 17.86
N ILE A 156 -2.70 -7.35 17.06
CA ILE A 156 -1.98 -8.54 17.56
C ILE A 156 -0.65 -8.15 18.23
N VAL A 157 0.12 -7.24 17.61
CA VAL A 157 1.37 -6.71 18.17
C VAL A 157 1.13 -5.87 19.43
N GLY A 158 -0.12 -5.49 19.69
CA GLY A 158 -0.52 -4.78 20.90
C GLY A 158 -0.32 -3.27 20.82
N GLU A 159 -0.16 -2.70 19.64
CA GLU A 159 -0.01 -1.24 19.43
C GLU A 159 -1.20 -0.44 19.98
N TRP A 160 -2.34 -1.09 20.15
CA TRP A 160 -3.60 -0.48 20.62
C TRP A 160 -3.86 -0.67 22.12
N LYS A 161 -2.94 -1.30 22.87
CA LYS A 161 -3.12 -1.57 24.31
C LYS A 161 -3.23 -0.30 25.16
N ASN A 162 -2.53 0.77 24.77
CA ASN A 162 -2.53 2.05 25.48
C ASN A 162 -3.57 3.06 24.94
N ALA A 163 -4.28 2.74 23.86
CA ALA A 163 -5.29 3.63 23.30
C ALA A 163 -6.52 3.72 24.21
N THR A 164 -7.19 4.86 24.28
CA THR A 164 -8.42 5.01 25.07
C THR A 164 -9.54 4.09 24.57
N GLY A 165 -10.49 3.75 25.45
CA GLY A 165 -11.62 2.86 25.11
C GLY A 165 -12.44 3.38 23.92
N GLN A 166 -12.57 4.70 23.76
CA GLN A 166 -13.27 5.32 22.64
C GLN A 166 -12.48 5.21 21.34
N ALA A 167 -11.15 5.41 21.36
CA ALA A 167 -10.32 5.21 20.19
C ALA A 167 -10.35 3.75 19.69
N ARG A 168 -10.38 2.78 20.62
CA ARG A 168 -10.54 1.36 20.29
C ARG A 168 -11.91 1.06 19.70
N LYS A 169 -13.00 1.61 20.24
CA LYS A 169 -14.34 1.45 19.65
C LYS A 169 -14.40 1.96 18.22
N HIS A 170 -13.89 3.17 17.95
CA HIS A 170 -13.85 3.69 16.59
C HIS A 170 -13.01 2.83 15.64
N LEU A 171 -11.89 2.27 16.11
CA LEU A 171 -11.08 1.34 15.32
C LEU A 171 -11.86 0.09 14.96
N TYR A 172 -12.52 -0.55 15.93
CA TYR A 172 -13.30 -1.77 15.70
C TYR A 172 -14.51 -1.52 14.81
N THR A 173 -15.23 -0.40 15.00
CA THR A 173 -16.34 -0.01 14.11
C THR A 173 -15.85 0.23 12.68
N GLY A 174 -14.73 0.93 12.52
CA GLY A 174 -14.10 1.14 11.22
C GLY A 174 -13.73 -0.18 10.55
N LEU A 175 -13.01 -1.05 11.27
CA LEU A 175 -12.62 -2.38 10.79
C LEU A 175 -13.84 -3.23 10.38
N ALA A 176 -14.88 -3.27 11.21
CA ALA A 176 -16.11 -3.99 10.90
C ALA A 176 -16.79 -3.44 9.63
N SER A 177 -16.87 -2.12 9.48
CA SER A 177 -17.44 -1.49 8.28
C SER A 177 -16.65 -1.82 7.00
N MET A 178 -15.32 -1.87 7.08
CA MET A 178 -14.46 -2.27 5.95
C MET A 178 -14.69 -3.73 5.55
N VAL A 179 -14.78 -4.63 6.53
CA VAL A 179 -15.07 -6.06 6.28
C VAL A 179 -16.45 -6.23 5.63
N VAL A 180 -17.48 -5.56 6.16
CA VAL A 180 -18.83 -5.58 5.56
C VAL A 180 -18.80 -5.04 4.13
N GLY A 181 -18.05 -3.96 3.87
CA GLY A 181 -17.86 -3.41 2.54
C GLY A 181 -17.26 -4.42 1.55
N ILE A 182 -16.20 -5.14 1.95
CA ILE A 182 -15.63 -6.21 1.11
C ILE A 182 -16.67 -7.29 0.84
N LEU A 183 -17.40 -7.75 1.86
CA LEU A 183 -18.39 -8.82 1.69
C LEU A 183 -19.51 -8.44 0.72
N ILE A 184 -20.02 -7.20 0.81
CA ILE A 184 -21.04 -6.68 -0.12
C ILE A 184 -20.50 -6.65 -1.55
N ILE A 185 -19.28 -6.13 -1.73
CA ILE A 185 -18.65 -6.02 -3.05
C ILE A 185 -18.38 -7.43 -3.63
N SER A 186 -17.86 -8.35 -2.82
CA SER A 186 -17.61 -9.73 -3.22
C SER A 186 -18.91 -10.47 -3.59
N TYR A 187 -19.98 -10.27 -2.82
CA TYR A 187 -21.29 -10.85 -3.11
C TYR A 187 -21.89 -10.27 -4.40
N GLY A 188 -21.83 -8.95 -4.58
CA GLY A 188 -22.24 -8.28 -5.82
C GLY A 188 -21.49 -8.80 -7.05
N ASN A 189 -20.18 -9.01 -6.92
CA ASN A 189 -19.38 -9.59 -7.99
C ASN A 189 -19.75 -11.06 -8.29
N SER A 190 -20.08 -11.85 -7.26
CA SER A 190 -20.50 -13.25 -7.46
C SER A 190 -21.83 -13.37 -8.21
N MET A 191 -22.76 -12.43 -7.98
CA MET A 191 -24.03 -12.38 -8.71
C MET A 191 -23.88 -11.86 -10.14
N ALA A 192 -22.91 -10.97 -10.40
CA ALA A 192 -22.64 -10.44 -11.74
C ALA A 192 -21.95 -11.44 -12.67
N VAL A 193 -21.35 -12.50 -12.10
CA VAL A 193 -20.67 -13.59 -12.82
C VAL A 193 -21.61 -14.81 -13.04
N ALA A 194 -22.75 -14.86 -12.35
CA ALA A 194 -23.79 -15.88 -12.52
C ALA A 194 -24.78 -15.52 -13.63
#